data_AF-A0A1X4GJW8-F1
#
_entry.id   AF-A0A1X4GJW8-F1
#
_cell.length_a   1.000
_cell.length_b   1.000
_cell.length_c   1.000
_cell.angle_alpha   90.00
_cell.angle_beta   90.00
_cell.angle_gamma   90.00
#
_symmetry.space_group_name_H-M   'P 1'
#
loop_
_entity.id
_entity.type
_entity.pdbx_description
1 polymer ?
#
loop_
_entity_poly.entity_id
_entity_poly.type
_entity_poly.pdbx_seq_one_letter_code
_entity_poly.pdbx_strand_id
1 'polypeptide(L)'
;MLNKIRNLFSKFFNNTGTLNREPLNKASLIVIIIIDIFILINVFTGLDSIGRWHLSPDDTYPCYNEWKGYQEQTSATKDYGIITNSLIENNQPNFNTQYKQQEQGRLGKVSEICLTYGLLKDNLNSVQNRQVLQTINQTQEKINGLEQQNANIRSQYDSTLLEKIARQPDGKSINQVKAEEARQNLDRNTRQIAQLKEENKKSKNQLLNQPASVKFLSVLQDKTQFSNLVSGYKTASFWYPSIQVTLQAIFLLPLIFIASFIYGKSQRQGYGLVSLISWHLLVIFVIPLVIKVLEFLQVGVVFKFLLDIISNLLGGLLFLVSYVYIIVIPLLGFAIIKLLQRNVVFNSKIQAGKRVQNSQCINCGRTLRSREAHCPHCGYYQYVECHHCHNLTYKKLPYCYHCGTEQISL
;
A
#
# COMPACT_ATOMS: atom_id res chain seq x y z
N MET A 1 -28.73 -6.60 21.63
CA MET A 1 -27.37 -6.11 21.26
C MET A 1 -27.30 -4.60 21.11
N LEU A 2 -28.30 -3.94 20.49
CA LEU A 2 -28.39 -2.47 20.35
C LEU A 2 -28.19 -1.69 21.66
N ASN A 3 -28.80 -2.11 22.78
CA ASN A 3 -28.61 -1.43 24.07
C ASN A 3 -27.18 -1.54 24.63
N LYS A 4 -26.43 -2.60 24.29
CA LYS A 4 -25.03 -2.75 24.70
C LYS A 4 -24.10 -1.88 23.85
N ILE A 5 -24.37 -1.78 22.54
CA ILE A 5 -23.67 -0.89 21.61
C ILE A 5 -23.96 0.57 21.99
N ARG A 6 -25.23 0.92 22.24
CA ARG A 6 -25.63 2.25 22.70
C ARG A 6 -24.97 2.64 24.03
N ASN A 7 -24.81 1.70 24.96
CA ASN A 7 -24.10 1.93 26.22
C ASN A 7 -22.57 2.03 26.07
N LEU A 8 -22.00 1.36 25.07
CA LEU A 8 -20.59 1.50 24.70
C LEU A 8 -20.34 2.87 24.06
N PHE A 9 -21.18 3.26 23.10
CA PHE A 9 -21.14 4.58 22.46
C PHE A 9 -21.43 5.71 23.47
N SER A 10 -22.41 5.57 24.36
CA SER A 10 -22.70 6.60 25.36
C SER A 10 -21.58 6.74 26.39
N LYS A 11 -20.95 5.64 26.82
CA LYS A 11 -19.75 5.70 27.67
C LYS A 11 -18.55 6.28 26.92
N PHE A 12 -18.40 5.96 25.64
CA PHE A 12 -17.37 6.52 24.77
C PHE A 12 -17.52 8.05 24.71
N PHE A 13 -18.68 8.57 24.33
CA PHE A 13 -18.94 10.01 24.27
C PHE A 13 -18.86 10.70 25.64
N ASN A 14 -19.37 10.07 26.70
CA ASN A 14 -19.31 10.64 28.06
C ASN A 14 -17.86 10.75 28.57
N ASN A 15 -16.98 9.80 28.25
CA ASN A 15 -15.57 9.85 28.66
C ASN A 15 -14.72 10.79 27.80
N THR A 16 -15.21 11.18 26.61
CA THR A 16 -14.46 12.00 25.65
C THR A 16 -14.60 13.50 25.95
N GLY A 17 -15.70 13.92 26.59
CA GLY A 17 -16.02 15.33 26.84
C GLY A 17 -16.15 15.74 28.32
N THR A 18 -15.88 14.84 29.27
CA THR A 18 -16.05 15.14 30.71
C THR A 18 -14.77 14.95 31.50
N LEU A 19 -14.45 15.95 32.34
CA LEU A 19 -13.40 15.89 33.34
C LEU A 19 -14.08 15.80 34.71
N ASN A 20 -13.83 14.75 35.49
CA ASN A 20 -14.48 14.56 36.80
C ASN A 20 -16.04 14.69 36.78
N ARG A 21 -16.67 14.35 35.63
CA ARG A 21 -18.13 14.47 35.38
C ARG A 21 -18.64 15.89 35.12
N GLU A 22 -17.76 16.86 34.91
CA GLU A 22 -18.10 18.19 34.40
C GLU A 22 -17.76 18.29 32.91
N PRO A 23 -18.62 18.94 32.09
CA PRO A 23 -18.34 19.15 30.68
C PRO A 23 -17.14 20.09 30.50
N LEU A 24 -16.22 19.74 29.61
CA LEU A 24 -15.05 20.56 29.28
C LEU A 24 -15.48 21.89 28.64
N ASN A 25 -14.71 22.95 28.91
CA ASN A 25 -14.86 24.23 28.21
C ASN A 25 -14.65 24.03 26.69
N LYS A 26 -15.49 24.67 25.87
CA LYS A 26 -15.42 24.62 24.40
C LYS A 26 -14.02 24.95 23.86
N ALA A 27 -13.32 25.92 24.48
CA ALA A 27 -11.95 26.27 24.11
C ALA A 27 -10.95 25.12 24.38
N SER A 28 -11.10 24.43 25.53
CA SER A 28 -10.26 23.28 25.88
C SER A 28 -10.52 22.09 24.95
N LEU A 29 -11.77 21.88 24.53
CA LEU A 29 -12.13 20.83 23.59
C LEU A 29 -11.53 21.06 22.19
N ILE A 30 -11.50 22.31 21.72
CA ILE A 30 -10.84 22.67 20.45
C ILE A 30 -9.34 22.37 20.52
N VAL A 31 -8.67 22.75 21.60
CA VAL A 31 -7.23 22.50 21.78
C VAL A 31 -6.91 21.01 21.79
N ILE A 32 -7.72 20.20 22.49
CA ILE A 32 -7.56 18.73 22.51
C ILE A 32 -7.70 18.16 21.09
N ILE A 33 -8.72 18.57 20.32
CA ILE A 33 -8.91 18.09 18.94
C ILE A 33 -7.69 18.42 18.06
N ILE A 34 -7.11 19.62 18.17
CA ILE A 34 -5.93 20.00 17.40
C ILE A 34 -4.73 19.11 17.75
N ILE A 35 -4.51 18.88 19.04
CA ILE A 35 -3.44 17.99 19.53
C ILE A 35 -3.67 16.56 19.01
N ASP A 36 -4.92 16.08 19.08
CA ASP A 36 -5.28 14.73 18.66
C ASP A 36 -5.04 14.53 17.15
N ILE A 37 -5.41 15.51 16.32
CA ILE A 37 -5.11 15.49 14.88
C ILE A 37 -3.60 15.47 14.64
N PHE A 38 -2.84 16.30 15.36
CA PHE A 38 -1.38 16.32 15.23
C PHE A 38 -0.77 14.96 15.59
N ILE A 39 -1.19 14.34 16.70
CA ILE A 39 -0.74 13.01 17.11
C ILE A 39 -1.14 11.96 16.07
N LEU A 40 -2.38 12.01 15.58
CA LEU A 40 -2.89 11.08 14.58
C LEU A 40 -2.03 11.12 13.30
N ILE A 41 -1.68 12.31 12.81
CA ILE A 41 -0.81 12.49 11.64
C ILE A 41 0.56 11.86 11.91
N ASN A 42 1.18 12.14 13.07
CA ASN A 42 2.48 11.57 13.42
C ASN A 42 2.44 10.03 13.53
N VAL A 43 1.37 9.48 14.07
CA VAL A 43 1.16 8.02 14.14
C VAL A 43 1.04 7.41 12.75
N PHE A 44 0.28 8.04 11.84
CA PHE A 44 0.18 7.57 10.45
C PHE A 44 1.52 7.66 9.70
N THR A 45 2.27 8.75 9.87
CA THR A 45 3.61 8.90 9.29
C THR A 45 4.58 7.85 9.84
N GLY A 46 4.55 7.61 11.15
CA GLY A 46 5.35 6.55 11.79
C GLY A 46 4.98 5.16 11.27
N LEU A 47 3.68 4.89 11.08
CA LEU A 47 3.17 3.64 10.53
C LEU A 47 3.55 3.40 9.06
N ASP A 48 3.55 4.45 8.24
CA ASP A 48 4.00 4.35 6.86
C ASP A 48 5.51 4.11 6.80
N SER A 49 6.29 4.84 7.61
CA SER A 49 7.75 4.68 7.71
C SER A 49 8.15 3.26 8.13
N ILE A 50 7.58 2.74 9.23
CA ILE A 50 7.88 1.37 9.69
C ILE A 50 7.35 0.32 8.71
N GLY A 51 6.24 0.60 8.02
CA GLY A 51 5.69 -0.28 7.00
C GLY A 51 6.60 -0.42 5.78
N ARG A 52 7.33 0.64 5.41
CA ARG A 52 8.31 0.64 4.30
C ARG A 52 9.73 0.24 4.73
N TRP A 53 9.94 0.03 6.03
CA TRP A 53 11.26 -0.33 6.56
C TRP A 53 11.77 -1.65 6.00
N HIS A 54 10.91 -2.66 5.85
CA HIS A 54 11.26 -3.86 5.09
C HIS A 54 11.25 -3.57 3.59
N LEU A 55 12.23 -4.11 2.85
CA LEU A 55 12.30 -3.96 1.39
C LEU A 55 11.02 -4.48 0.74
N SER A 56 10.49 -3.70 -0.20
CA SER A 56 9.36 -4.15 -1.02
C SER A 56 9.83 -5.23 -2.01
N PRO A 57 8.92 -6.00 -2.61
CA PRO A 57 9.28 -6.97 -3.66
C PRO A 57 9.99 -6.31 -4.83
N ASP A 58 9.55 -5.11 -5.21
CA ASP A 58 10.17 -4.34 -6.30
C ASP A 58 11.55 -3.80 -5.90
N ASP A 59 11.76 -3.45 -4.62
CA ASP A 59 13.09 -3.04 -4.13
C ASP A 59 14.05 -4.23 -3.97
N THR A 60 13.52 -5.40 -3.61
CA THR A 60 14.29 -6.64 -3.44
C THR A 60 14.69 -7.22 -4.80
N TYR A 61 13.83 -7.08 -5.81
CA TYR A 61 14.02 -7.59 -7.17
C TYR A 61 13.80 -6.47 -8.21
N PRO A 62 14.62 -5.41 -8.22
CA PRO A 62 14.42 -4.26 -9.10
C PRO A 62 14.55 -4.59 -10.59
N CYS A 63 15.22 -5.70 -10.92
CA CYS A 63 15.37 -6.19 -12.29
C CYS A 63 14.16 -6.97 -12.82
N TYR A 64 13.19 -7.32 -11.96
CA TYR A 64 12.08 -8.23 -12.32
C TYR A 64 11.23 -7.72 -13.48
N ASN A 65 10.76 -6.48 -13.42
CA ASN A 65 9.83 -5.94 -14.42
C ASN A 65 10.47 -5.81 -15.81
N GLU A 66 11.72 -5.36 -15.86
CA GLU A 66 12.47 -5.23 -17.11
C GLU A 66 12.76 -6.60 -17.73
N TRP A 67 13.23 -7.57 -16.93
CA TRP A 67 13.52 -8.92 -17.41
C TRP A 67 12.24 -9.65 -17.84
N LYS A 68 11.14 -9.51 -17.10
CA LYS A 68 9.83 -10.04 -17.50
C LYS A 68 9.39 -9.47 -18.85
N GLY A 69 9.51 -8.16 -19.05
CA GLY A 69 9.18 -7.52 -20.33
C GLY A 69 10.01 -8.08 -21.49
N TYR A 70 11.31 -8.33 -21.27
CA TYR A 70 12.18 -8.97 -22.27
C TYR A 70 11.73 -10.40 -22.62
N GLN A 71 11.28 -11.18 -21.63
CA GLN A 71 10.82 -12.56 -21.83
C GLN A 71 9.46 -12.63 -22.55
N GLU A 72 8.57 -11.67 -22.29
CA GLU A 72 7.26 -11.60 -22.94
C GLU A 72 7.32 -11.07 -24.39
N GLN A 73 8.42 -10.39 -24.75
CA GLN A 73 8.60 -9.84 -26.10
C GLN A 73 8.97 -10.91 -27.13
N THR A 74 8.23 -10.92 -28.25
CA THR A 74 8.42 -11.84 -29.38
C THR A 74 9.12 -11.22 -30.59
N SER A 75 9.38 -9.90 -30.56
CA SER A 75 10.05 -9.20 -31.65
C SER A 75 11.47 -9.72 -31.88
N ALA A 76 11.86 -9.89 -33.14
CA ALA A 76 13.23 -10.20 -33.54
C ALA A 76 14.26 -9.13 -33.12
N THR A 77 13.80 -7.91 -32.79
CA THR A 77 14.66 -6.79 -32.36
C THR A 77 14.78 -6.65 -30.84
N LYS A 78 14.22 -7.57 -30.05
CA LYS A 78 14.17 -7.44 -28.59
C LYS A 78 15.56 -7.37 -27.94
N ASP A 79 16.52 -8.16 -28.43
CA ASP A 79 17.90 -8.19 -27.93
C ASP A 79 18.59 -6.85 -28.15
N TYR A 80 18.37 -6.24 -29.32
CA TYR A 80 18.85 -4.90 -29.60
C TYR A 80 18.20 -3.87 -28.68
N GLY A 81 16.87 -3.92 -28.52
CA GLY A 81 16.11 -2.98 -27.71
C GLY A 81 16.53 -2.96 -26.23
N ILE A 82 16.70 -4.12 -25.61
CA ILE A 82 17.10 -4.20 -24.19
C ILE A 82 18.53 -3.68 -23.97
N ILE A 83 19.44 -3.93 -24.92
CA ILE A 83 20.80 -3.39 -24.87
C ILE A 83 20.76 -1.88 -25.01
N THR A 84 20.07 -1.32 -26.00
CA THR A 84 20.02 0.13 -26.20
C THR A 84 19.40 0.86 -25.02
N ASN A 85 18.36 0.29 -24.40
CA ASN A 85 17.74 0.87 -23.21
C ASN A 85 18.66 0.87 -21.98
N SER A 86 19.71 0.03 -22.00
CA SER A 86 20.72 -0.04 -20.94
C SER A 86 21.89 0.93 -21.15
N LEU A 87 22.00 1.55 -22.34
CA LEU A 87 23.08 2.48 -22.70
C LEU A 87 22.63 3.94 -22.48
N ILE A 88 22.82 4.46 -21.27
CA ILE A 88 22.42 5.84 -20.90
C ILE A 88 23.58 6.82 -21.18
N GLU A 89 23.27 7.95 -21.82
CA GLU A 89 24.26 8.98 -22.24
C GLU A 89 24.90 9.76 -21.08
N ASN A 90 24.19 9.91 -19.95
CA ASN A 90 24.68 10.66 -18.81
C ASN A 90 25.66 9.81 -17.98
N ASN A 91 26.95 10.14 -18.08
CA ASN A 91 28.08 9.49 -17.40
C ASN A 91 27.76 9.05 -15.96
N GLN A 92 27.47 7.75 -15.79
CA GLN A 92 27.31 6.97 -14.54
C GLN A 92 25.86 6.54 -14.20
N PRO A 93 25.17 5.71 -14.99
CA PRO A 93 24.28 4.74 -14.36
C PRO A 93 25.16 3.72 -13.66
N ASN A 94 25.13 3.75 -12.34
CA ASN A 94 25.67 2.68 -11.51
C ASN A 94 24.48 1.89 -11.00
N PHE A 95 23.87 1.11 -11.88
CA PHE A 95 22.69 0.30 -11.61
C PHE A 95 22.94 -0.60 -10.40
N ASN A 96 24.13 -1.19 -10.28
CA ASN A 96 24.47 -1.99 -9.10
C ASN A 96 24.45 -1.16 -7.81
N THR A 97 25.05 0.04 -7.81
CA THR A 97 25.05 0.91 -6.63
C THR A 97 23.65 1.42 -6.32
N GLN A 98 22.85 1.79 -7.32
CA GLN A 98 21.46 2.21 -7.13
C GLN A 98 20.63 1.09 -6.48
N TYR A 99 20.84 -0.16 -6.90
CA TYR A 99 20.19 -1.30 -6.26
C TYR A 99 20.66 -1.45 -4.81
N LYS A 100 21.97 -1.39 -4.54
CA LYS A 100 22.50 -1.47 -3.16
C LYS A 100 22.04 -0.32 -2.26
N GLN A 101 21.81 0.87 -2.81
CA GLN A 101 21.30 2.01 -2.06
C GLN A 101 19.91 1.73 -1.48
N GLN A 102 19.11 0.84 -2.08
CA GLN A 102 17.82 0.43 -1.54
C GLN A 102 17.94 -0.25 -0.16
N GLU A 103 19.10 -0.86 0.14
CA GLU A 103 19.35 -1.53 1.42
C GLU A 103 19.62 -0.56 2.58
N GLN A 104 19.98 0.69 2.27
CA GLN A 104 20.44 1.63 3.29
C GLN A 104 19.34 1.99 4.30
N GLY A 105 19.56 1.64 5.57
CA GLY A 105 18.62 1.91 6.67
C GLY A 105 17.35 1.06 6.64
N ARG A 106 17.31 0.00 5.82
CA ARG A 106 16.13 -0.85 5.62
C ARG A 106 16.42 -2.31 5.97
N LEU A 107 15.36 -3.07 6.26
CA LEU A 107 15.43 -4.48 6.57
C LEU A 107 15.29 -5.32 5.30
N GLY A 108 16.26 -6.21 5.06
CA GLY A 108 16.31 -7.08 3.88
C GLY A 108 17.57 -6.84 3.05
N LYS A 109 17.71 -7.59 1.96
CA LYS A 109 18.80 -7.43 0.98
C LYS A 109 18.23 -7.55 -0.42
N VAL A 110 18.83 -6.84 -1.37
CA VAL A 110 18.53 -7.00 -2.78
C VAL A 110 19.00 -8.37 -3.25
N SER A 111 18.24 -9.00 -4.14
CA SER A 111 18.59 -10.28 -4.73
C SER A 111 19.92 -10.21 -5.47
N GLU A 112 20.79 -11.20 -5.22
CA GLU A 112 22.08 -11.35 -5.92
C GLU A 112 21.92 -11.45 -7.45
N ILE A 113 20.80 -12.02 -7.92
CA ILE A 113 20.45 -12.08 -9.34
C ILE A 113 20.33 -10.66 -9.91
N CYS A 114 19.60 -9.78 -9.22
CA CYS A 114 19.43 -8.39 -9.65
C CYS A 114 20.71 -7.55 -9.46
N LEU A 115 21.53 -7.84 -8.45
CA LEU A 115 22.84 -7.19 -8.30
C LEU A 115 23.78 -7.56 -9.46
N THR A 116 23.80 -8.84 -9.86
CA THR A 116 24.55 -9.33 -11.02
C THR A 116 24.03 -8.72 -12.32
N TYR A 117 22.71 -8.67 -12.48
CA TYR A 117 22.05 -8.00 -13.60
C TYR A 117 22.46 -6.52 -13.71
N GLY A 118 22.45 -5.79 -12.58
CA GLY A 118 22.91 -4.40 -12.52
C GLY A 118 24.38 -4.25 -12.93
N LEU A 119 25.28 -5.12 -12.44
CA LEU A 119 26.70 -5.11 -12.84
C LEU A 119 26.88 -5.37 -14.34
N LEU A 120 26.07 -6.25 -14.93
CA LEU A 120 26.13 -6.50 -16.37
C LEU A 120 25.68 -5.26 -17.16
N LYS A 121 24.63 -4.56 -16.70
CA LYS A 121 24.22 -3.28 -17.31
C LYS A 121 25.27 -2.18 -17.15
N ASP A 122 25.94 -2.11 -16.00
CA ASP A 122 27.04 -1.17 -15.78
C ASP A 122 28.19 -1.44 -16.77
N ASN A 123 28.55 -2.72 -16.95
CA ASN A 123 29.57 -3.13 -17.92
C ASN A 123 29.16 -2.91 -19.38
N LEU A 124 27.86 -3.02 -19.70
CA LEU A 124 27.34 -2.68 -21.02
C LEU A 124 27.52 -1.20 -21.32
N ASN A 125 27.32 -0.34 -20.34
CA ASN A 125 27.41 1.11 -20.51
C ASN A 125 28.86 1.62 -20.57
N SER A 126 29.64 1.07 -21.50
CA SER A 126 31.00 1.50 -21.84
C SER A 126 30.98 2.66 -22.84
N VAL A 127 32.08 3.43 -22.89
CA VAL A 127 32.26 4.50 -23.88
C VAL A 127 32.18 3.94 -25.30
N GLN A 128 32.77 2.76 -25.54
CA GLN A 128 32.77 2.12 -26.86
C GLN A 128 31.35 1.76 -27.31
N ASN A 129 30.53 1.16 -26.44
CA ASN A 129 29.16 0.77 -26.80
C ASN A 129 28.27 2.00 -27.05
N ARG A 130 28.48 3.09 -26.29
CA ARG A 130 27.79 4.37 -26.54
C ARG A 130 28.17 4.96 -27.90
N GLN A 131 29.45 4.95 -28.28
CA GLN A 131 29.89 5.44 -29.59
C GLN A 131 29.28 4.62 -30.75
N VAL A 132 29.20 3.30 -30.60
CA VAL A 132 28.53 2.44 -31.59
C VAL A 132 27.05 2.78 -31.69
N LEU A 133 26.35 2.98 -30.56
CA LEU A 133 24.95 3.40 -30.55
C LEU A 133 24.75 4.77 -31.20
N GLN A 134 25.61 5.74 -30.93
CA GLN A 134 25.57 7.05 -31.57
C GLN A 134 25.75 6.94 -33.08
N THR A 135 26.67 6.10 -33.55
CA THR A 135 26.88 5.83 -34.99
C THR A 135 25.63 5.24 -35.64
N ILE A 136 24.97 4.30 -34.95
CA ILE A 136 23.70 3.70 -35.40
C ILE A 136 22.60 4.77 -35.50
N ASN A 137 22.43 5.61 -34.48
CA ASN A 137 21.42 6.66 -34.45
C ASN A 137 21.65 7.69 -35.56
N GLN A 138 22.88 8.17 -35.74
CA GLN A 138 23.25 9.09 -36.83
C GLN A 138 23.00 8.49 -38.22
N THR A 139 23.27 7.19 -38.38
CA THR A 139 23.01 6.48 -39.64
C THR A 139 21.50 6.36 -39.90
N GLN A 140 20.72 6.09 -38.85
CA GLN A 140 19.26 6.05 -38.94
C GLN A 140 18.65 7.42 -39.26
N GLU A 141 19.18 8.50 -38.69
CA GLU A 141 18.76 9.87 -39.00
C GLU A 141 19.03 10.22 -40.47
N LYS A 142 20.20 9.83 -41.01
CA LYS A 142 20.51 9.99 -42.44
C LYS A 142 19.54 9.22 -43.34
N ILE A 143 19.20 7.98 -42.97
CA ILE A 143 18.20 7.17 -43.69
C ILE A 143 16.86 7.90 -43.69
N ASN A 144 16.37 8.31 -42.53
CA ASN A 144 15.08 8.99 -42.38
C ASN A 144 15.06 10.30 -43.19
N GLY A 145 16.16 11.05 -43.20
CA GLY A 145 16.31 12.28 -43.99
C GLY A 145 16.23 12.02 -45.50
N LEU A 146 16.90 10.98 -46.01
CA LEU A 146 16.82 10.60 -47.42
C LEU A 146 15.44 10.04 -47.80
N GLU A 147 14.80 9.28 -46.91
CA GLU A 147 13.44 8.77 -47.13
C GLU A 147 12.42 9.93 -47.21
N GLN A 148 12.55 10.93 -46.35
CA GLN A 148 11.74 12.14 -46.39
C GLN A 148 11.97 12.94 -47.68
N GLN A 149 13.23 13.10 -48.11
CA GLN A 149 13.56 13.74 -49.39
C GLN A 149 12.93 12.97 -50.56
N ASN A 150 12.99 11.64 -50.56
CA ASN A 150 12.37 10.81 -51.59
C ASN A 150 10.84 10.97 -51.61
N ALA A 151 10.19 11.06 -50.45
CA ALA A 151 8.75 11.31 -50.39
C ALA A 151 8.39 12.66 -51.01
N ASN A 152 9.16 13.71 -50.72
CA ASN A 152 8.97 15.05 -51.31
C ASN A 152 9.22 15.07 -52.83
N ILE A 153 10.26 14.37 -53.30
CA ILE A 153 10.54 14.28 -54.74
C ILE A 153 9.40 13.52 -55.46
N ARG A 154 8.87 12.45 -54.87
CA ARG A 154 7.74 11.70 -55.46
C ARG A 154 6.47 12.53 -55.61
N SER A 155 6.11 13.33 -54.59
CA SER A 155 4.92 14.18 -54.68
C SER A 155 5.02 15.28 -55.75
N GLN A 156 6.23 15.82 -55.95
CA GLN A 156 6.52 16.78 -57.03
C GLN A 156 6.63 16.09 -58.40
N TYR A 157 7.14 14.86 -58.45
CA TYR A 157 7.26 14.07 -59.67
C TYR A 157 5.90 13.74 -60.29
N ASP A 158 4.94 13.29 -59.48
CA ASP A 158 3.59 12.97 -59.97
C ASP A 158 2.90 14.21 -60.57
N SER A 159 3.13 15.38 -59.96
CA SER A 159 2.61 16.67 -60.43
C SER A 159 3.29 17.14 -61.72
N THR A 160 4.62 17.02 -61.82
CA THR A 160 5.37 17.37 -63.05
C THR A 160 5.09 16.41 -64.20
N LEU A 161 4.81 15.15 -63.92
CA LEU A 161 4.38 14.19 -64.94
C LEU A 161 3.03 14.61 -65.55
N LEU A 162 2.07 15.02 -64.72
CA LEU A 162 0.78 15.55 -65.18
C LEU A 162 0.94 16.85 -65.99
N GLU A 163 1.80 17.77 -65.56
CA GLU A 163 2.14 18.99 -66.31
C GLU A 163 2.76 18.66 -67.68
N LYS A 164 3.63 17.65 -67.75
CA LYS A 164 4.24 17.17 -68.99
C LYS A 164 3.21 16.55 -69.93
N ILE A 165 2.27 15.76 -69.40
CA ILE A 165 1.14 15.22 -70.18
C ILE A 165 0.24 16.35 -70.70
N ALA A 166 0.04 17.40 -69.89
CA ALA A 166 -0.72 18.60 -70.26
C ALA A 166 0.03 19.55 -71.22
N ARG A 167 1.27 19.23 -71.63
CA ARG A 167 2.14 20.06 -72.49
C ARG A 167 2.37 21.47 -71.92
N GLN A 168 2.38 21.61 -70.60
CA GLN A 168 2.71 22.87 -69.94
C GLN A 168 4.20 23.20 -70.16
N PRO A 169 4.56 24.42 -70.57
CA PRO A 169 5.96 24.81 -70.76
C PRO A 169 6.73 24.78 -69.44
N ASP A 170 7.96 24.27 -69.44
CA ASP A 170 8.82 24.13 -68.25
C ASP A 170 8.95 25.43 -67.42
N GLY A 171 8.98 26.60 -68.07
CA GLY A 171 9.06 27.91 -67.42
C GLY A 171 7.79 28.35 -66.66
N LYS A 172 6.70 27.58 -66.74
CA LYS A 172 5.46 27.78 -65.98
C LYS A 172 5.20 26.64 -64.99
N SER A 173 6.10 25.68 -64.84
CA SER A 173 5.94 24.61 -63.85
C SER A 173 5.93 25.18 -62.44
N ILE A 174 5.01 24.70 -61.61
CA ILE A 174 4.94 25.10 -60.19
C ILE A 174 6.00 24.32 -59.38
N ASN A 175 6.55 23.26 -59.95
CA ASN A 175 7.48 22.34 -59.30
C ASN A 175 8.93 22.69 -59.61
N GLN A 176 9.81 22.50 -58.63
CA GLN A 176 11.21 22.89 -58.72
C GLN A 176 12.11 21.87 -59.45
N VAL A 177 11.63 20.65 -59.70
CA VAL A 177 12.47 19.53 -60.17
C VAL A 177 11.91 18.97 -61.47
N LYS A 178 12.73 18.89 -62.52
CA LYS A 178 12.34 18.25 -63.79
C LYS A 178 12.13 16.75 -63.60
N ALA A 179 11.21 16.15 -64.36
CA ALA A 179 10.86 14.74 -64.25
C ALA A 179 12.09 13.80 -64.37
N GLU A 180 13.02 14.10 -65.27
CA GLU A 180 14.26 13.33 -65.47
C GLU A 180 15.25 13.48 -64.29
N GLU A 181 15.39 14.67 -63.72
CA GLU A 181 16.25 14.94 -62.55
C GLU A 181 15.67 14.31 -61.27
N ALA A 182 14.34 14.35 -61.12
CA ALA A 182 13.62 13.70 -60.03
C ALA A 182 13.88 12.18 -60.03
N ARG A 183 13.84 11.54 -61.20
CA ARG A 183 14.10 10.09 -61.33
C ARG A 183 15.55 9.74 -60.95
N GLN A 184 16.54 10.49 -61.44
CA GLN A 184 17.95 10.25 -61.11
C GLN A 184 18.24 10.43 -59.61
N ASN A 185 17.64 11.45 -58.98
CA ASN A 185 17.79 11.70 -57.55
C ASN A 185 17.14 10.59 -56.71
N LEU A 186 15.94 10.11 -57.10
CA LEU A 186 15.30 8.98 -56.44
C LEU A 186 16.15 7.70 -56.54
N ASP A 187 16.71 7.39 -57.70
CA ASP A 187 17.56 6.21 -57.90
C ASP A 187 18.87 6.29 -57.11
N ARG A 188 19.46 7.49 -57.01
CA ARG A 188 20.66 7.74 -56.19
C ARG A 188 20.36 7.59 -54.70
N ASN A 189 19.33 8.26 -54.22
CA ASN A 189 18.92 8.21 -52.81
C ASN A 189 18.51 6.80 -52.40
N THR A 190 17.78 6.07 -53.25
CA THR A 190 17.39 4.68 -52.98
C THR A 190 18.60 3.76 -52.83
N ARG A 191 19.61 3.90 -53.70
CA ARG A 191 20.88 3.17 -53.58
C ARG A 191 21.62 3.53 -52.29
N GLN A 192 21.69 4.81 -51.94
CA GLN A 192 22.33 5.28 -50.72
C GLN A 192 21.60 4.80 -49.46
N ILE A 193 20.26 4.81 -49.45
CA ILE A 193 19.45 4.25 -48.36
C ILE A 193 19.74 2.75 -48.20
N ALA A 194 19.83 2.00 -49.30
CA ALA A 194 20.13 0.57 -49.24
C ALA A 194 21.52 0.31 -48.63
N GLN A 195 22.54 1.10 -49.02
CA GLN A 195 23.89 1.02 -48.44
C GLN A 195 23.88 1.35 -46.95
N LEU A 196 23.26 2.47 -46.55
CA LEU A 196 23.17 2.89 -45.15
C LEU A 196 22.39 1.88 -44.30
N LYS A 197 21.34 1.24 -44.85
CA LYS A 197 20.59 0.18 -44.15
C LYS A 197 21.47 -1.05 -43.88
N GLU A 198 22.32 -1.43 -44.83
CA GLU A 198 23.26 -2.55 -44.66
C GLU A 198 24.37 -2.19 -43.66
N GLU A 199 24.92 -0.98 -43.72
CA GLU A 199 25.88 -0.48 -42.73
C GLU A 199 25.28 -0.47 -41.32
N ASN A 200 24.05 0.05 -41.18
CA ASN A 200 23.35 0.09 -39.91
C ASN A 200 23.11 -1.34 -39.36
N LYS A 201 22.75 -2.29 -40.22
CA LYS A 201 22.62 -3.71 -39.83
C LYS A 201 23.94 -4.28 -39.32
N LYS A 202 25.06 -3.96 -39.97
CA LYS A 202 26.41 -4.38 -39.52
C LYS A 202 26.76 -3.77 -38.16
N SER A 203 26.53 -2.48 -37.96
CA SER A 203 26.77 -1.80 -36.68
C SER A 203 25.90 -2.36 -35.54
N LYS A 204 24.62 -2.66 -35.82
CA LYS A 204 23.74 -3.34 -34.86
C LYS A 204 24.28 -4.72 -34.48
N ASN A 205 24.69 -5.53 -35.45
CA ASN A 205 25.30 -6.83 -35.19
C ASN A 205 26.63 -6.72 -34.41
N GLN A 206 27.44 -5.70 -34.71
CA GLN A 206 28.65 -5.41 -33.95
C GLN A 206 28.33 -5.14 -32.48
N LEU A 207 27.30 -4.34 -32.19
CA LEU A 207 26.88 -4.06 -30.81
C LEU A 207 26.38 -5.32 -30.10
N LEU A 208 25.59 -6.17 -30.78
CA LEU A 208 25.07 -7.42 -30.21
C LEU A 208 26.18 -8.44 -29.92
N ASN A 209 27.22 -8.48 -30.76
CA ASN A 209 28.33 -9.45 -30.64
C ASN A 209 29.46 -8.99 -29.71
N GLN A 210 29.37 -7.81 -29.09
CA GLN A 210 30.34 -7.38 -28.08
C GLN A 210 30.32 -8.35 -26.87
N PRO A 211 31.47 -8.65 -26.25
CA PRO A 211 31.52 -9.59 -25.12
C PRO A 211 30.59 -9.24 -23.97
N ALA A 212 30.43 -7.94 -23.67
CA ALA A 212 29.50 -7.46 -22.64
C ALA A 212 28.03 -7.73 -23.01
N SER A 213 27.66 -7.46 -24.28
CA SER A 213 26.33 -7.73 -24.83
C SER A 213 25.99 -9.21 -24.80
N VAL A 214 26.89 -10.06 -25.28
CA VAL A 214 26.71 -11.52 -25.27
C VAL A 214 26.54 -12.05 -23.84
N LYS A 215 27.34 -11.57 -22.88
CA LYS A 215 27.24 -11.99 -21.48
C LYS A 215 25.94 -11.53 -20.82
N PHE A 216 25.46 -10.33 -21.13
CA PHE A 216 24.18 -9.85 -20.62
C PHE A 216 23.00 -10.62 -21.20
N LEU A 217 23.01 -10.84 -22.52
CA LEU A 217 21.97 -11.59 -23.21
C LEU A 217 21.93 -13.06 -22.78
N SER A 218 23.08 -13.70 -22.53
CA SER A 218 23.10 -15.10 -22.08
C SER A 218 22.43 -15.28 -20.72
N VAL A 219 22.61 -14.33 -19.79
CA VAL A 219 21.89 -14.31 -18.52
C VAL A 219 20.40 -14.08 -18.74
N LEU A 220 20.04 -13.09 -19.56
CA LEU A 220 18.63 -12.78 -19.84
C LEU A 220 17.88 -13.96 -20.47
N GLN A 221 18.53 -14.74 -21.34
CA GLN A 221 17.96 -15.88 -22.04
C GLN A 221 17.94 -17.17 -21.20
N ASP A 222 18.63 -17.19 -20.06
CA ASP A 222 18.63 -18.32 -19.14
C ASP A 222 17.27 -18.47 -18.44
N LYS A 223 16.49 -19.45 -18.91
CA LYS A 223 15.16 -19.77 -18.38
C LYS A 223 15.20 -20.20 -16.91
N THR A 224 16.30 -20.80 -16.45
CA THR A 224 16.42 -21.27 -15.07
C THR A 224 16.61 -20.10 -14.12
N GLN A 225 17.48 -19.14 -14.47
CA GLN A 225 17.65 -17.91 -13.71
C GLN A 225 16.39 -17.06 -13.71
N PHE A 226 15.72 -16.94 -14.86
CA PHE A 226 14.45 -16.22 -14.92
C PHE A 226 13.37 -16.89 -14.05
N SER A 227 13.26 -18.21 -14.07
CA SER A 227 12.33 -18.95 -13.19
C SER A 227 12.64 -18.73 -11.70
N ASN A 228 13.92 -18.74 -11.32
CA ASN A 228 14.34 -18.45 -9.95
C ASN A 228 14.01 -17.02 -9.53
N LEU A 229 14.23 -16.04 -10.41
CA LEU A 229 13.84 -14.64 -10.21
C LEU A 229 12.32 -14.50 -10.02
N VAL A 230 11.52 -15.12 -10.88
CA VAL A 230 10.05 -15.09 -10.80
C VAL A 230 9.56 -15.73 -9.49
N SER A 231 10.12 -16.88 -9.12
CA SER A 231 9.78 -17.58 -7.87
C SER A 231 10.15 -16.74 -6.63
N GLY A 232 11.34 -16.14 -6.64
CA GLY A 232 11.81 -15.24 -5.60
C GLY A 232 10.90 -14.01 -5.44
N TYR A 233 10.56 -13.36 -6.56
CA TYR A 233 9.65 -12.21 -6.58
C TYR A 233 8.26 -12.58 -6.05
N LYS A 234 7.67 -13.69 -6.52
CA LYS A 234 6.36 -14.16 -6.06
C LYS A 234 6.35 -14.44 -4.57
N THR A 235 7.40 -15.08 -4.05
CA THR A 235 7.55 -15.36 -2.62
C THR A 235 7.65 -14.08 -1.81
N ALA A 236 8.46 -13.11 -2.25
CA ALA A 236 8.55 -11.81 -1.59
C ALA A 236 7.22 -11.04 -1.62
N SER A 237 6.55 -11.01 -2.78
CA SER A 237 5.23 -10.39 -2.95
C SER A 237 4.16 -11.03 -2.07
N PHE A 238 4.23 -12.34 -1.89
CA PHE A 238 3.35 -13.08 -0.99
C PHE A 238 3.58 -12.74 0.49
N TRP A 239 4.82 -12.67 0.97
CA TRP A 239 5.08 -12.43 2.39
C TRP A 239 5.07 -10.95 2.79
N TYR A 240 5.37 -10.04 1.85
CA TYR A 240 5.54 -8.63 2.14
C TYR A 240 4.35 -7.97 2.88
N PRO A 241 3.08 -8.15 2.48
CA PRO A 241 1.95 -7.55 3.21
C PRO A 241 1.85 -8.02 4.66
N SER A 242 2.14 -9.30 4.91
CA SER A 242 2.11 -9.88 6.26
C SER A 242 3.23 -9.32 7.13
N ILE A 243 4.44 -9.16 6.57
CA ILE A 243 5.58 -8.55 7.28
C ILE A 243 5.27 -7.08 7.60
N GLN A 244 4.74 -6.33 6.63
CA GLN A 244 4.37 -4.93 6.80
C GLN A 244 3.37 -4.73 7.94
N VAL A 245 2.27 -5.50 7.95
CA VAL A 245 1.26 -5.43 9.02
C VAL A 245 1.84 -5.86 10.36
N THR A 246 2.71 -6.86 10.39
CA THR A 246 3.37 -7.30 11.63
C THR A 246 4.24 -6.20 12.23
N LEU A 247 5.06 -5.53 11.41
CA LEU A 247 5.89 -4.41 11.85
C LEU A 247 5.05 -3.22 12.34
N GLN A 248 3.98 -2.90 11.63
CA GLN A 248 3.01 -1.87 12.04
C GLN A 248 2.31 -2.22 13.36
N ALA A 249 1.96 -3.50 13.57
CA ALA A 249 1.39 -3.97 14.82
C ALA A 249 2.41 -3.90 15.97
N ILE A 250 3.67 -4.27 15.73
CA ILE A 250 4.75 -4.13 16.73
C ILE A 250 4.97 -2.66 17.12
N PHE A 251 4.77 -1.72 16.20
CA PHE A 251 4.83 -0.29 16.51
C PHE A 251 3.61 0.20 17.32
N LEU A 252 2.39 -0.17 16.92
CA LEU A 252 1.15 0.32 17.54
C LEU A 252 0.78 -0.36 18.86
N LEU A 253 0.93 -1.68 18.96
CA LEU A 253 0.44 -2.46 20.10
C LEU A 253 1.08 -2.02 21.43
N PRO A 254 2.39 -1.71 21.52
CA PRO A 254 2.99 -1.15 22.73
C PRO A 254 2.36 0.19 23.15
N LEU A 255 2.09 1.09 22.19
CA LEU A 255 1.45 2.38 22.46
C LEU A 255 0.03 2.20 23.01
N ILE A 256 -0.75 1.31 22.38
CA ILE A 256 -2.10 0.97 22.84
C ILE A 256 -2.06 0.33 24.23
N PHE A 257 -1.10 -0.58 24.47
CA PHE A 257 -0.95 -1.25 25.76
C PHE A 257 -0.60 -0.25 26.87
N ILE A 258 0.36 0.64 26.64
CA ILE A 258 0.76 1.69 27.59
C ILE A 258 -0.41 2.64 27.86
N ALA A 259 -1.08 3.15 26.82
CA ALA A 259 -2.24 4.03 26.98
C ALA A 259 -3.38 3.35 27.76
N SER A 260 -3.65 2.08 27.47
CA SER A 260 -4.66 1.27 28.18
C SER A 260 -4.29 1.03 29.64
N PHE A 261 -3.02 0.75 29.92
CA PHE A 261 -2.52 0.54 31.27
C PHE A 261 -2.60 1.81 32.12
N ILE A 262 -2.16 2.95 31.57
CA ILE A 262 -2.23 4.25 32.25
C ILE A 262 -3.69 4.66 32.47
N TYR A 263 -4.55 4.51 31.46
CA TYR A 263 -5.98 4.76 31.60
C TYR A 263 -6.60 3.94 32.74
N GLY A 264 -6.34 2.62 32.77
CA GLY A 264 -6.83 1.72 33.80
C GLY A 264 -6.34 2.08 35.21
N LYS A 265 -5.07 2.48 35.36
CA LYS A 265 -4.50 2.93 36.64
C LYS A 265 -5.09 4.28 37.07
N SER A 266 -5.15 5.24 36.15
CA SER A 266 -5.66 6.59 36.38
C SER A 266 -7.13 6.60 36.81
N GLN A 267 -7.96 5.79 36.14
CA GLN A 267 -9.37 5.65 36.48
C GLN A 267 -9.59 5.08 37.88
N ARG A 268 -8.72 4.17 38.34
CA ARG A 268 -8.78 3.59 39.69
C ARG A 268 -8.32 4.59 40.77
N GLN A 269 -7.33 5.42 40.45
CA GLN A 269 -6.75 6.39 41.37
C GLN A 269 -7.51 7.73 41.40
N GLY A 270 -8.41 7.98 40.43
CA GLY A 270 -9.25 9.17 40.38
C GLY A 270 -8.57 10.39 39.75
N TYR A 271 -7.52 10.19 38.95
CA TYR A 271 -6.83 11.27 38.25
C TYR A 271 -7.60 11.66 36.97
N GLY A 272 -8.58 12.55 37.09
CA GLY A 272 -9.47 12.94 35.99
C GLY A 272 -8.76 13.37 34.71
N LEU A 273 -7.77 14.26 34.81
CA LEU A 273 -7.02 14.80 33.65
C LEU A 273 -6.22 13.72 32.92
N VAL A 274 -5.48 12.90 33.68
CA VAL A 274 -4.67 11.81 33.12
C VAL A 274 -5.57 10.74 32.50
N SER A 275 -6.74 10.49 33.08
CA SER A 275 -7.74 9.56 32.52
C SER A 275 -8.28 10.06 31.17
N LEU A 276 -8.59 11.36 31.07
CA LEU A 276 -9.04 12.00 29.85
C LEU A 276 -7.98 11.91 28.74
N ILE A 277 -6.74 12.31 29.02
CA ILE A 277 -5.65 12.30 28.02
C ILE A 277 -5.35 10.87 27.57
N SER A 278 -5.25 9.92 28.50
CA SER A 278 -4.97 8.51 28.16
C SER A 278 -6.10 7.87 27.35
N TRP A 279 -7.34 8.31 27.57
CA TRP A 279 -8.49 7.89 26.77
C TRP A 279 -8.40 8.39 25.32
N HIS A 280 -8.13 9.69 25.11
CA HIS A 280 -7.95 10.25 23.77
C HIS A 280 -6.79 9.58 23.03
N LEU A 281 -5.64 9.41 23.67
CA LEU A 281 -4.50 8.68 23.11
C LEU A 281 -4.86 7.24 22.70
N LEU A 282 -5.61 6.53 23.54
CA LEU A 282 -6.08 5.18 23.22
C LEU A 282 -6.95 5.20 21.96
N VAL A 283 -7.92 6.11 21.87
CA VAL A 283 -8.79 6.23 20.69
C VAL A 283 -7.98 6.52 19.44
N ILE A 284 -7.05 7.48 19.51
CA ILE A 284 -6.17 7.86 18.39
C ILE A 284 -5.33 6.69 17.91
N PHE A 285 -4.79 5.86 18.81
CA PHE A 285 -3.97 4.71 18.42
C PHE A 285 -4.80 3.54 17.88
N VAL A 286 -6.04 3.37 18.34
CA VAL A 286 -6.94 2.30 17.86
C VAL A 286 -7.47 2.58 16.46
N ILE A 287 -7.68 3.85 16.07
CA ILE A 287 -8.20 4.20 14.73
C ILE A 287 -7.30 3.65 13.60
N PRO A 288 -5.98 3.91 13.55
CA PRO A 288 -5.08 3.35 12.55
C PRO A 288 -5.04 1.82 12.58
N LEU A 289 -5.08 1.21 13.77
CA LEU A 289 -5.10 -0.25 13.91
C LEU A 289 -6.32 -0.86 13.21
N VAL A 290 -7.51 -0.29 13.44
CA VAL A 290 -8.75 -0.76 12.80
C VAL A 290 -8.66 -0.62 11.28
N ILE A 291 -8.17 0.52 10.78
CA ILE A 291 -7.98 0.74 9.34
C ILE A 291 -7.01 -0.31 8.75
N LYS A 292 -5.87 -0.56 9.39
CA LYS A 292 -4.89 -1.55 8.92
C LYS A 292 -5.39 -2.99 8.97
N VAL A 293 -6.18 -3.34 9.98
CA VAL A 293 -6.84 -4.65 10.03
C VAL A 293 -7.84 -4.79 8.88
N LEU A 294 -8.61 -3.74 8.56
CA LEU A 294 -9.54 -3.78 7.42
C LEU A 294 -8.81 -3.88 6.08
N GLU A 295 -7.75 -3.09 5.87
CA GLU A 295 -6.88 -3.19 4.69
C GLU A 295 -6.29 -4.59 4.54
N PHE A 296 -5.79 -5.18 5.64
CA PHE A 296 -5.29 -6.55 5.65
C PHE A 296 -6.40 -7.59 5.40
N LEU A 297 -7.64 -7.36 5.80
CA LEU A 297 -8.73 -8.29 5.49
C LEU A 297 -9.15 -8.24 4.01
N GLN A 298 -9.05 -7.08 3.37
CA GLN A 298 -9.36 -6.92 1.95
C GLN A 298 -8.22 -7.38 1.03
N VAL A 299 -6.97 -7.13 1.44
CA VAL A 299 -5.79 -7.29 0.57
C VAL A 299 -4.82 -8.36 1.11
N GLY A 300 -4.96 -8.76 2.37
CA GLY A 300 -4.01 -9.60 3.08
C GLY A 300 -4.00 -11.04 2.62
N VAL A 301 -2.80 -11.59 2.66
CA VAL A 301 -2.41 -12.79 1.94
C VAL A 301 -2.96 -14.07 2.59
N VAL A 302 -3.16 -14.08 3.91
CA VAL A 302 -3.85 -15.18 4.60
C VAL A 302 -5.27 -15.35 4.06
N PHE A 303 -5.94 -14.23 3.76
CA PHE A 303 -7.28 -14.26 3.20
C PHE A 303 -7.26 -14.71 1.73
N LYS A 304 -6.33 -14.18 0.91
CA LYS A 304 -6.15 -14.66 -0.48
C LYS A 304 -5.82 -16.14 -0.57
N PHE A 305 -4.92 -16.66 0.27
CA PHE A 305 -4.57 -18.09 0.29
C PHE A 305 -5.76 -18.99 0.66
N LEU A 306 -6.55 -18.60 1.67
CA LEU A 306 -7.79 -19.31 2.02
C LEU A 306 -8.79 -19.28 0.85
N LEU A 307 -8.90 -18.14 0.17
CA LEU A 307 -9.76 -18.00 -1.01
C LEU A 307 -9.26 -18.79 -2.21
N ASP A 308 -7.95 -18.91 -2.42
CA ASP A 308 -7.36 -19.69 -3.51
C ASP A 308 -7.56 -21.20 -3.30
N ILE A 309 -7.52 -21.67 -2.05
CA ILE A 309 -7.92 -23.04 -1.69
C ILE A 309 -9.39 -23.26 -2.01
N ILE A 310 -10.25 -22.32 -1.58
CA ILE A 310 -11.70 -22.38 -1.81
C ILE A 310 -12.00 -22.33 -3.32
N SER A 311 -11.35 -21.44 -4.08
CA SER A 311 -11.58 -21.26 -5.51
C SER A 311 -11.09 -22.46 -6.33
N ASN A 312 -9.96 -23.08 -5.94
CA ASN A 312 -9.51 -24.34 -6.53
C ASN A 312 -10.44 -25.51 -6.21
N LEU A 313 -11.01 -25.56 -5.00
CA LEU A 313 -11.97 -26.59 -4.60
C LEU A 313 -13.34 -26.40 -5.30
N LEU A 314 -13.71 -25.15 -5.62
CA LEU A 314 -14.99 -24.75 -6.23
C LEU A 314 -14.88 -24.43 -7.73
N GLY A 315 -13.78 -24.79 -8.38
CA GLY A 315 -13.64 -24.75 -9.85
C GLY A 315 -13.56 -23.36 -10.49
N GLY A 316 -13.00 -22.36 -9.79
CA GLY A 316 -12.69 -21.05 -10.39
C GLY A 316 -13.87 -20.08 -10.50
N LEU A 317 -14.99 -20.34 -9.83
CA LEU A 317 -16.13 -19.42 -9.78
C LEU A 317 -15.82 -18.21 -8.87
N LEU A 318 -15.13 -17.22 -9.45
CA LEU A 318 -14.73 -15.95 -8.81
C LEU A 318 -15.88 -15.20 -8.11
N PHE A 319 -17.13 -15.41 -8.54
CA PHE A 319 -18.29 -14.77 -7.90
C PHE A 319 -18.52 -15.24 -6.46
N LEU A 320 -18.17 -16.50 -6.12
CA LEU A 320 -18.30 -17.06 -4.77
C LEU A 320 -17.37 -16.39 -3.74
N VAL A 321 -16.21 -15.90 -4.19
CA VAL A 321 -15.27 -15.15 -3.34
C VAL A 321 -15.93 -13.90 -2.76
N SER A 322 -16.76 -13.20 -3.55
CA SER A 322 -17.51 -12.03 -3.10
C SER A 322 -18.55 -12.39 -2.02
N TYR A 323 -19.19 -13.56 -2.08
CA TYR A 323 -20.09 -14.04 -1.04
C TYR A 323 -19.36 -14.37 0.27
N VAL A 324 -18.14 -14.90 0.19
CA VAL A 324 -17.30 -15.14 1.36
C VAL A 324 -16.95 -13.82 2.06
N TYR A 325 -16.60 -12.75 1.32
CA TYR A 325 -16.39 -11.42 1.91
C TYR A 325 -17.62 -10.89 2.67
N ILE A 326 -18.81 -11.06 2.09
CA ILE A 326 -20.09 -10.64 2.71
C ILE A 326 -20.34 -11.36 4.04
N ILE A 327 -19.88 -12.61 4.19
CA ILE A 327 -20.07 -13.39 5.42
C ILE A 327 -18.95 -13.14 6.43
N VAL A 328 -17.69 -13.12 5.98
CA VAL A 328 -16.51 -13.05 6.85
C VAL A 328 -16.35 -11.67 7.50
N ILE A 329 -16.59 -10.58 6.76
CA ILE A 329 -16.43 -9.22 7.31
C ILE A 329 -17.37 -9.00 8.52
N PRO A 330 -18.69 -9.29 8.44
CA PRO A 330 -19.57 -9.22 9.60
C PRO A 330 -19.21 -10.19 10.73
N LEU A 331 -18.75 -11.41 10.41
CA LEU A 331 -18.37 -12.42 11.42
C LEU A 331 -17.13 -11.98 12.22
N LEU A 332 -16.13 -11.41 11.56
CA LEU A 332 -14.95 -10.86 12.21
C LEU A 332 -15.29 -9.58 12.98
N GLY A 333 -16.12 -8.70 12.40
CA GLY A 333 -16.66 -7.55 13.13
C GLY A 333 -17.37 -7.98 14.41
N PHE A 334 -18.19 -9.03 14.34
CA PHE A 334 -18.84 -9.64 15.50
C PHE A 334 -17.84 -10.24 16.50
N ALA A 335 -16.80 -10.92 16.03
CA ALA A 335 -15.74 -11.48 16.88
C ALA A 335 -14.97 -10.39 17.62
N ILE A 336 -14.57 -9.32 16.94
CA ILE A 336 -13.90 -8.14 17.52
C ILE A 336 -14.82 -7.47 18.54
N ILE A 337 -16.10 -7.25 18.20
CA ILE A 337 -17.09 -6.71 19.13
C ILE A 337 -17.21 -7.61 20.37
N LYS A 338 -17.24 -8.93 20.21
CA LYS A 338 -17.35 -9.89 21.32
C LYS A 338 -16.09 -9.91 22.19
N LEU A 339 -14.90 -9.80 21.59
CA LEU A 339 -13.62 -9.70 22.31
C LEU A 339 -13.53 -8.38 23.09
N LEU A 340 -13.91 -7.26 22.48
CA LEU A 340 -14.00 -5.97 23.17
C LEU A 340 -15.05 -6.00 24.29
N GLN A 341 -16.21 -6.61 24.08
CA GLN A 341 -17.21 -6.78 25.14
C GLN A 341 -16.70 -7.66 26.29
N ARG A 342 -15.98 -8.75 25.97
CA ARG A 342 -15.44 -9.68 26.98
C ARG A 342 -14.30 -9.08 27.80
N ASN A 343 -13.41 -8.33 27.16
CA ASN A 343 -12.21 -7.80 27.82
C ASN A 343 -12.37 -6.37 28.35
N VAL A 344 -13.27 -5.55 27.78
CA VAL A 344 -13.38 -4.11 28.10
C VAL A 344 -14.72 -3.75 28.79
N VAL A 345 -15.73 -4.63 28.82
CA VAL A 345 -17.07 -4.27 29.35
C VAL A 345 -17.59 -5.25 30.41
N PHE A 346 -17.04 -5.12 31.61
CA PHE A 346 -17.80 -4.66 32.78
C PHE A 346 -19.34 -4.86 32.70
N ASN A 347 -19.82 -6.09 32.92
CA ASN A 347 -21.24 -6.36 33.19
C ASN A 347 -21.65 -5.52 34.42
N SER A 348 -22.58 -4.58 34.23
CA SER A 348 -22.99 -3.64 35.29
C SER A 348 -23.57 -4.37 36.50
N LYS A 349 -24.24 -5.51 36.29
CA LYS A 349 -24.81 -6.34 37.35
C LYS A 349 -23.70 -7.04 38.17
N ILE A 350 -22.66 -7.56 37.51
CA ILE A 350 -21.51 -8.22 38.19
C ILE A 350 -20.67 -7.21 38.96
N GLN A 351 -20.42 -6.03 38.39
CA GLN A 351 -19.73 -4.96 39.12
C GLN A 351 -20.55 -4.40 40.27
N ALA A 352 -21.87 -4.25 40.10
CA ALA A 352 -22.74 -3.83 41.20
C ALA A 352 -22.66 -4.83 42.34
N GLY A 353 -22.71 -6.14 42.05
CA GLY A 353 -22.50 -7.19 43.06
C GLY A 353 -21.14 -7.08 43.75
N LYS A 354 -20.04 -6.95 43.00
CA LYS A 354 -18.69 -6.79 43.57
C LYS A 354 -18.52 -5.51 44.40
N ARG A 355 -19.16 -4.41 43.99
CA ARG A 355 -19.14 -3.14 44.72
C ARG A 355 -19.93 -3.23 46.02
N VAL A 356 -21.10 -3.87 46.01
CA VAL A 356 -21.90 -4.11 47.22
C VAL A 356 -21.13 -4.98 48.21
N GLN A 357 -20.48 -6.06 47.75
CA GLN A 357 -19.63 -6.92 48.60
C GLN A 357 -18.48 -6.16 49.26
N ASN A 358 -17.92 -5.17 48.56
CA ASN A 358 -16.79 -4.37 49.06
C ASN A 358 -17.23 -3.06 49.75
N SER A 359 -18.51 -2.92 50.11
CA SER A 359 -19.08 -1.70 50.72
C SER A 359 -18.82 -0.43 49.90
N GLN A 360 -18.92 -0.51 48.58
CA GLN A 360 -18.70 0.61 47.66
C GLN A 360 -20.00 1.08 47.02
N CYS A 361 -20.05 2.37 46.67
CA CYS A 361 -21.20 2.94 45.96
C CYS A 361 -21.43 2.23 44.61
N ILE A 362 -22.66 1.80 44.36
CA ILE A 362 -23.05 1.09 43.13
C ILE A 362 -22.77 1.93 41.87
N ASN A 363 -22.91 3.25 41.97
CA ASN A 363 -22.69 4.17 40.85
C ASN A 363 -21.22 4.59 40.70
N CYS A 364 -20.64 5.22 41.72
CA CYS A 364 -19.29 5.81 41.64
C CYS A 364 -18.15 4.92 42.12
N GLY A 365 -18.41 3.82 42.84
CA GLY A 365 -17.39 2.87 43.30
C GLY A 365 -16.53 3.33 44.49
N ARG A 366 -16.82 4.49 45.11
CA ARG A 366 -16.16 4.94 46.35
C ARG A 366 -16.61 4.09 47.55
N THR A 367 -15.69 3.75 48.43
CA THR A 367 -15.97 3.02 49.69
C THR A 367 -16.87 3.87 50.59
N LEU A 368 -17.88 3.23 51.17
CA LEU A 368 -18.86 3.82 52.08
C LEU A 368 -18.58 3.31 53.49
N ARG A 369 -18.79 4.16 54.50
CA ARG A 369 -18.49 3.82 55.89
C ARG A 369 -19.53 2.90 56.53
N SER A 370 -20.82 3.00 56.16
CA SER A 370 -21.85 2.06 56.64
C SER A 370 -23.18 2.19 55.88
N ARG A 371 -23.54 1.19 55.04
CA ARG A 371 -24.85 0.98 54.36
C ARG A 371 -25.67 2.24 54.00
N GLU A 372 -25.01 3.32 53.62
CA GLU A 372 -25.62 4.63 53.42
C GLU A 372 -26.59 4.59 52.25
N ALA A 373 -27.80 5.13 52.44
CA ALA A 373 -28.82 5.11 51.39
C ALA A 373 -28.46 6.03 50.21
N HIS A 374 -27.86 7.18 50.51
CA HIS A 374 -27.28 8.09 49.53
C HIS A 374 -25.76 8.10 49.63
N CYS A 375 -25.07 8.12 48.50
CA CYS A 375 -23.62 8.24 48.50
C CYS A 375 -23.19 9.70 48.77
N PRO A 376 -22.36 9.98 49.79
CA PRO A 376 -21.91 11.33 50.13
C PRO A 376 -21.02 11.95 49.06
N HIS A 377 -20.42 11.14 48.18
CA HIS A 377 -19.56 11.61 47.09
C HIS A 377 -20.31 11.92 45.79
N CYS A 378 -21.51 11.36 45.57
CA CYS A 378 -22.20 11.52 44.29
C CYS A 378 -23.72 11.66 44.36
N GLY A 379 -24.29 11.72 45.57
CA GLY A 379 -25.73 11.89 45.79
C GLY A 379 -26.61 10.72 45.30
N TYR A 380 -26.03 9.60 44.85
CA TYR A 380 -26.80 8.51 44.27
C TYR A 380 -27.53 7.70 45.34
N TYR A 381 -28.85 7.55 45.19
CA TYR A 381 -29.67 6.66 46.01
C TYR A 381 -29.50 5.20 45.59
N GLN A 382 -29.09 4.35 46.54
CA GLN A 382 -28.58 3.00 46.27
C GLN A 382 -29.64 1.90 46.33
N TYR A 383 -30.81 2.17 46.92
CA TYR A 383 -31.85 1.19 47.18
C TYR A 383 -33.07 1.33 46.27
N VAL A 384 -33.80 0.24 46.05
CA VAL A 384 -35.10 0.17 45.39
C VAL A 384 -35.99 -0.75 46.22
N GLU A 385 -37.28 -0.49 46.23
CA GLU A 385 -38.24 -1.35 46.91
C GLU A 385 -38.45 -2.66 46.13
N CYS A 386 -38.44 -3.80 46.82
CA CYS A 386 -38.74 -5.08 46.21
C CYS A 386 -40.24 -5.25 46.00
N HIS A 387 -40.66 -5.61 44.77
CA HIS A 387 -42.08 -5.76 44.43
C HIS A 387 -42.78 -6.94 45.14
N HIS A 388 -42.02 -7.88 45.72
CA HIS A 388 -42.59 -9.06 46.39
C HIS A 388 -42.61 -8.92 47.92
N CYS A 389 -41.49 -8.49 48.53
CA CYS A 389 -41.38 -8.41 49.99
C CYS A 389 -41.41 -6.98 50.53
N HIS A 390 -41.54 -5.97 49.67
CA HIS A 390 -41.56 -4.54 50.00
C HIS A 390 -40.34 -4.01 50.78
N ASN A 391 -39.32 -4.85 51.00
CA ASN A 391 -38.08 -4.42 51.62
C ASN A 391 -37.16 -3.72 50.62
N LEU A 392 -36.40 -2.75 51.12
CA LEU A 392 -35.36 -2.06 50.36
C LEU A 392 -34.23 -3.02 49.98
N THR A 393 -33.91 -3.07 48.70
CA THR A 393 -32.85 -3.89 48.11
C THR A 393 -31.95 -3.06 47.19
N TYR A 394 -30.76 -3.53 46.86
CA TYR A 394 -29.80 -2.74 46.08
C TYR A 394 -30.20 -2.63 44.61
N LYS A 395 -30.14 -1.41 44.05
CA LYS A 395 -30.36 -1.17 42.62
C LYS A 395 -29.34 -1.95 41.77
N LYS A 396 -29.78 -2.45 40.61
CA LYS A 396 -28.96 -3.18 39.62
C LYS A 396 -28.50 -4.58 40.03
N LEU A 397 -28.90 -5.08 41.20
CA LEU A 397 -28.74 -6.51 41.53
C LEU A 397 -29.87 -7.32 40.87
N PRO A 398 -29.61 -8.56 40.43
CA PRO A 398 -30.63 -9.39 39.78
C PRO A 398 -31.71 -9.90 40.74
N TYR A 399 -31.35 -10.12 42.01
CA TYR A 399 -32.25 -10.70 43.01
C TYR A 399 -32.34 -9.81 44.25
N CYS A 400 -33.46 -9.88 44.96
CA CYS A 400 -33.61 -9.25 46.26
C CYS A 400 -32.74 -9.96 47.30
N TYR A 401 -31.89 -9.23 48.02
CA TYR A 401 -31.05 -9.82 49.07
C TYR A 401 -31.84 -10.31 50.30
N HIS A 402 -33.12 -9.92 50.43
CA HIS A 402 -33.98 -10.34 51.54
C HIS A 402 -34.79 -11.60 51.23
N CYS A 403 -35.42 -11.67 50.05
CA CYS A 403 -36.36 -12.76 49.70
C CYS A 403 -35.94 -13.61 48.50
N GLY A 404 -34.83 -13.28 47.82
CA GLY A 404 -34.34 -14.03 46.66
C GLY A 404 -35.14 -13.85 45.37
N THR A 405 -36.29 -13.18 45.39
CA THR A 405 -37.11 -12.93 44.19
C THR A 405 -36.36 -12.06 43.19
N GLU A 406 -36.52 -12.36 41.89
CA GLU A 406 -35.94 -11.57 40.81
C GLU A 406 -36.49 -10.13 40.82
N GLN A 407 -35.58 -9.16 40.71
CA GLN A 407 -35.97 -7.76 40.60
C GLN A 407 -36.38 -7.45 39.15
N ILE A 408 -37.66 -7.15 38.94
CA ILE A 408 -38.16 -6.65 37.65
C ILE A 408 -37.64 -5.22 37.49
N SER A 409 -36.63 -5.04 36.64
CA SER A 409 -36.01 -3.73 36.42
C SER A 409 -36.95 -2.80 35.66
N LEU A 410 -37.39 -1.72 36.29
CA LEU A 410 -37.84 -0.49 35.60
C LEU A 410 -36.63 0.27 35.07
#